data_AF-A0A7X7JXQ0-F1
#
_entry.id   AF-A0A7X7JXQ0-F1
#
_cell.length_a   1.000
_cell.length_b   1.000
_cell.length_c   1.000
_cell.angle_alpha   90.00
_cell.angle_beta   90.00
_cell.angle_gamma   90.00
#
_symmetry.space_group_name_H-M   'P 1'
#
loop_
_entity.id
_entity.type
_entity.pdbx_description
1 polymer ?
#
loop_
_entity_poly.entity_id
_entity_poly.type
_entity_poly.pdbx_seq_one_letter_code
_entity_poly.pdbx_strand_id
1 'polypeptide(L)'
;MKRLLAAAVALIALAGCAADEPTMTPATQPAVAPSVPEDGIALNMEFAPAGLSVPSGAMVVEEIDQVNNITIVFSAPTGAELAAYYRRTLPELGFTITADANNSLLFEDAQWTGGFTASGAYSALTLRTDWE
;
A
#
# COMPACT_ATOMS: atom_id res chain seq x y z
N MET A 1 59.81 2.06 -2.48
CA MET A 1 58.99 1.28 -3.44
C MET A 1 57.91 0.41 -2.77
N LYS A 2 58.16 -0.33 -1.67
CA LYS A 2 57.13 -1.13 -0.96
C LYS A 2 55.98 -0.34 -0.30
N ARG A 3 56.22 0.90 0.14
CA ARG A 3 55.21 1.75 0.80
C ARG A 3 54.17 2.35 -0.16
N LEU A 4 54.49 2.42 -1.46
CA LEU A 4 53.58 2.94 -2.49
C LEU A 4 52.60 1.87 -3.00
N LEU A 5 52.98 0.59 -2.99
CA LEU A 5 52.07 -0.50 -3.35
C LEU A 5 50.97 -0.73 -2.30
N ALA A 6 51.26 -0.55 -1.02
CA ALA A 6 50.28 -0.75 0.05
C ALA A 6 49.14 0.30 0.00
N ALA A 7 49.44 1.53 -0.41
CA ALA A 7 48.44 2.59 -0.54
C ALA A 7 47.51 2.38 -1.74
N ALA A 8 47.99 1.77 -2.83
CA ALA A 8 47.19 1.49 -4.03
C ALA A 8 46.16 0.36 -3.81
N VAL A 9 46.49 -0.64 -2.99
CA VAL A 9 45.59 -1.76 -2.68
C VAL A 9 44.45 -1.34 -1.73
N ALA A 10 44.71 -0.36 -0.84
CA ALA A 10 43.69 0.15 0.09
C ALA A 10 42.59 0.99 -0.59
N LEU A 11 42.89 1.65 -1.73
CA LEU A 11 41.92 2.46 -2.48
C LEU A 11 40.97 1.61 -3.35
N ILE A 12 41.39 0.41 -3.77
CA ILE A 12 40.57 -0.49 -4.61
C ILE A 12 39.52 -1.24 -3.76
N ALA A 13 39.71 -1.34 -2.44
CA ALA A 13 38.76 -2.01 -1.54
C ALA A 13 37.51 -1.18 -1.21
N LEU A 14 37.46 0.11 -1.57
CA LEU A 14 36.31 1.00 -1.37
C LEU A 14 35.44 1.16 -2.62
N ALA A 15 35.83 0.56 -3.75
CA ALA A 15 34.93 0.32 -4.88
C ALA A 15 34.05 -0.91 -4.57
N GLY A 16 33.43 -0.89 -3.38
CA GLY A 16 32.39 -1.83 -3.02
C GLY A 16 31.20 -1.60 -3.93
N CYS A 17 30.63 -2.69 -4.43
CA CYS A 17 29.46 -2.74 -5.28
C CYS A 17 28.37 -1.75 -4.81
N ALA A 18 28.23 -0.61 -5.49
CA ALA A 18 26.93 0.04 -5.57
C ALA A 18 26.09 -0.86 -6.46
N ALA A 19 25.39 -1.83 -5.85
CA ALA A 19 24.25 -2.43 -6.53
C ALA A 19 23.25 -1.29 -6.75
N ASP A 20 22.77 -1.12 -7.97
CA ASP A 20 21.68 -0.19 -8.24
C ASP A 20 20.54 -0.53 -7.28
N GLU A 21 20.04 0.47 -6.56
CA GLU A 21 18.86 0.25 -5.70
C GLU A 21 17.71 -0.21 -6.60
N PRO A 22 16.99 -1.29 -6.23
CA PRO A 22 15.86 -1.74 -7.01
C PRO A 22 14.88 -0.57 -7.14
N THR A 23 14.62 -0.15 -8.38
CA THR A 23 13.70 0.94 -8.65
C THR A 23 12.32 0.33 -8.77
N MET A 24 11.44 0.63 -7.83
CA MET A 24 10.07 0.11 -7.84
C MET A 24 9.27 0.75 -8.98
N THR A 25 8.61 -0.09 -9.78
CA THR A 25 7.66 0.38 -10.81
C THR A 25 6.25 0.45 -10.22
N PRO A 26 5.44 1.48 -10.53
CA PRO A 26 4.04 1.51 -10.12
C PRO A 26 3.24 0.31 -10.61
N ALA A 27 2.28 -0.13 -9.80
CA ALA A 27 1.35 -1.18 -10.20
C ALA A 27 0.56 -0.75 -11.45
N THR A 28 0.49 -1.65 -12.43
CA THR A 28 -0.39 -1.52 -13.60
C THR A 28 -1.82 -1.14 -13.21
N GLN A 29 -2.32 -0.04 -13.77
CA GLN A 29 -3.70 0.39 -13.59
C GLN A 29 -4.59 -0.19 -14.70
N PRO A 30 -5.85 -0.55 -14.39
CA PRO A 30 -6.80 -0.95 -15.42
C PRO A 30 -7.11 0.23 -16.36
N ALA A 31 -7.37 -0.06 -17.63
CA ALA A 31 -7.70 0.97 -18.62
C ALA A 31 -9.00 1.73 -18.28
N VAL A 32 -9.90 1.09 -17.54
CA VAL A 32 -11.14 1.68 -17.03
C VAL A 32 -11.18 1.41 -15.54
N ALA A 33 -11.26 2.48 -14.74
CA ALA A 33 -11.40 2.37 -13.30
C ALA A 33 -12.76 1.74 -12.94
N PRO A 34 -12.82 0.81 -11.97
CA PRO A 34 -14.07 0.36 -11.37
C PRO A 34 -14.89 1.54 -10.84
N SER A 35 -16.22 1.41 -10.87
CA SER A 35 -17.13 2.44 -10.34
C SER A 35 -17.05 2.51 -8.82
N VAL A 36 -17.04 3.74 -8.29
CA VAL A 36 -17.17 3.97 -6.84
C VAL A 36 -18.64 3.82 -6.42
N PRO A 37 -18.95 3.12 -5.32
CA PRO A 37 -20.31 3.01 -4.79
C PRO A 37 -20.93 4.37 -4.46
N GLU A 38 -22.26 4.48 -4.49
CA GLU A 38 -22.98 5.74 -4.22
C GLU A 38 -22.68 6.33 -2.84
N ASP A 39 -22.44 5.48 -1.83
CA ASP A 39 -22.07 5.89 -0.48
C ASP A 39 -20.56 6.09 -0.28
N GLY A 40 -19.77 5.94 -1.35
CA GLY A 40 -18.33 6.06 -1.37
C GLY A 40 -17.81 7.35 -2.00
N ILE A 41 -16.56 7.68 -1.69
CA ILE A 41 -15.76 8.74 -2.32
C ILE A 41 -14.45 8.11 -2.80
N ALA A 42 -14.08 8.39 -4.06
CA ALA A 42 -12.82 7.96 -4.63
C ALA A 42 -11.64 8.58 -3.86
N LEU A 43 -10.62 7.79 -3.58
CA LEU A 43 -9.36 8.31 -3.07
C LEU A 43 -8.51 8.82 -4.24
N ASN A 44 -8.00 10.05 -4.13
CA ASN A 44 -7.14 10.65 -5.14
C ASN A 44 -5.67 10.46 -4.77
N MET A 45 -5.21 9.22 -4.84
CA MET A 45 -3.84 8.79 -4.53
C MET A 45 -3.15 8.32 -5.83
N GLU A 46 -1.89 8.70 -6.02
CA GLU A 46 -1.10 8.44 -7.23
C GLU A 46 -0.85 6.94 -7.44
N PHE A 47 -0.50 6.22 -6.37
CA PHE A 47 -0.11 4.81 -6.48
C PHE A 47 -1.22 3.83 -6.13
N ALA A 48 -2.37 4.31 -5.64
CA ALA A 48 -3.48 3.45 -5.23
C ALA A 48 -4.18 2.75 -6.39
N PRO A 49 -4.75 1.54 -6.17
CA PRO A 49 -5.60 0.91 -7.15
C PRO A 49 -6.72 1.83 -7.61
N ALA A 50 -6.92 1.94 -8.92
CA ALA A 50 -8.04 2.69 -9.47
C ALA A 50 -9.38 2.18 -8.88
N GLY A 51 -10.26 3.11 -8.51
CA GLY A 51 -11.55 2.80 -7.90
C GLY A 51 -11.49 2.57 -6.38
N LEU A 52 -10.30 2.54 -5.77
CA LEU A 52 -10.17 2.51 -4.31
C LEU A 52 -10.90 3.71 -3.71
N SER A 53 -11.76 3.43 -2.74
CA SER A 53 -12.69 4.39 -2.19
C SER A 53 -12.91 4.17 -0.70
N VAL A 54 -13.47 5.19 -0.06
CA VAL A 54 -13.83 5.22 1.35
C VAL A 54 -15.28 5.66 1.49
N PRO A 55 -15.98 5.36 2.60
CA PRO A 55 -17.29 5.92 2.87
C PRO A 55 -17.28 7.45 2.80
N SER A 56 -18.36 8.06 2.30
CA SER A 56 -18.46 9.52 2.08
C SER A 56 -18.33 10.39 3.34
N GLY A 57 -18.48 9.80 4.53
CA GLY A 57 -18.25 10.45 5.83
C GLY A 57 -16.93 10.07 6.51
N ALA A 58 -16.01 9.41 5.82
CA ALA A 58 -14.74 8.99 6.39
C ALA A 58 -13.88 10.21 6.78
N MET A 59 -13.32 10.16 7.99
CA MET A 59 -12.34 11.13 8.47
C MET A 59 -10.96 10.48 8.42
N VAL A 60 -10.18 10.88 7.43
CA VAL A 60 -8.80 10.45 7.27
C VAL A 60 -7.89 11.34 8.13
N VAL A 61 -7.02 10.72 8.92
CA VAL A 61 -6.08 11.42 9.80
C VAL A 61 -4.63 11.31 9.34
N GLU A 62 -4.31 10.29 8.55
CA GLU A 62 -2.98 10.09 7.97
C GLU A 62 -3.09 9.34 6.65
N GLU A 63 -2.27 9.75 5.67
CA GLU A 63 -2.16 9.13 4.35
C GLU A 63 -0.68 8.92 4.02
N ILE A 64 -0.36 7.72 3.57
CA ILE A 64 0.92 7.36 2.98
C ILE A 64 0.60 6.84 1.58
N ASP A 65 1.18 7.48 0.57
CA ASP A 65 1.04 7.12 -0.84
C ASP A 65 2.41 6.92 -1.43
N GLN A 66 2.92 5.69 -1.34
CA GLN A 66 4.20 5.30 -1.91
C GLN A 66 3.96 4.18 -2.92
N VAL A 67 4.83 4.12 -3.94
CA VAL A 67 4.79 3.15 -5.02
C VAL A 67 4.58 1.69 -4.57
N ASN A 68 5.10 1.34 -3.40
CA ASN A 68 5.03 -0.01 -2.84
C ASN A 68 4.27 -0.12 -1.51
N ASN A 69 3.79 1.00 -0.96
CA ASN A 69 3.15 1.03 0.34
C ASN A 69 2.14 2.18 0.43
N ILE A 70 0.89 1.80 0.58
CA ILE A 70 -0.24 2.71 0.74
C ILE A 70 -0.82 2.47 2.10
N THR A 71 -1.05 3.53 2.86
CA THR A 71 -1.66 3.43 4.19
C THR A 71 -2.59 4.59 4.41
N ILE A 72 -3.79 4.31 4.92
CA ILE A 72 -4.79 5.31 5.24
C ILE A 72 -5.27 5.02 6.65
N VAL A 73 -5.15 6.01 7.54
CA VAL A 73 -5.61 5.91 8.92
C VAL A 73 -6.87 6.74 9.07
N PHE A 74 -7.88 6.17 9.71
CA PHE A 74 -9.20 6.76 9.89
C PHE A 74 -9.50 6.96 11.37
N SER A 75 -10.13 8.08 11.71
CA SER A 75 -10.75 8.32 13.02
C SER A 75 -12.28 8.18 13.01
N ALA A 76 -12.89 8.13 11.82
CA ALA A 76 -14.32 7.86 11.62
C ALA A 76 -14.54 7.33 10.18
N PRO A 77 -15.60 6.54 9.91
CA PRO A 77 -16.55 5.98 10.88
C PRO A 77 -15.91 4.88 11.74
N THR A 78 -16.70 4.14 12.52
CA THR A 78 -16.12 3.07 13.36
C THR A 78 -15.42 2.02 12.50
N GLY A 79 -14.44 1.32 13.08
CA GLY A 79 -13.77 0.24 12.37
C GLY A 79 -14.69 -0.89 11.91
N ALA A 80 -15.82 -1.11 12.59
CA ALA A 80 -16.84 -2.06 12.16
C ALA A 80 -17.56 -1.60 10.88
N GLU A 81 -17.88 -0.31 10.78
CA GLU A 81 -18.50 0.29 9.58
C GLU A 81 -17.54 0.31 8.40
N LEU A 82 -16.27 0.67 8.61
CA LEU A 82 -15.23 0.59 7.58
C LEU A 82 -14.99 -0.85 7.13
N ALA A 83 -14.91 -1.82 8.06
CA ALA A 83 -14.79 -3.23 7.69
C ALA A 83 -16.00 -3.70 6.87
N ALA A 84 -17.22 -3.30 7.23
CA ALA A 84 -18.42 -3.64 6.47
C ALA A 84 -18.40 -3.02 5.06
N TYR A 85 -17.93 -1.79 4.93
CA TYR A 85 -17.72 -1.14 3.64
C TYR A 85 -16.73 -1.94 2.78
N TYR A 86 -15.54 -2.23 3.31
CA TYR A 86 -14.50 -2.93 2.56
C TYR A 86 -14.84 -4.37 2.21
N ARG A 87 -15.63 -5.08 3.03
CA ARG A 87 -16.14 -6.41 2.67
C ARG A 87 -16.96 -6.40 1.39
N ARG A 88 -17.68 -5.31 1.13
CA ARG A 88 -18.50 -5.14 -0.08
C ARG A 88 -17.66 -4.65 -1.25
N THR A 89 -16.79 -3.66 -1.04
CA THR A 89 -16.12 -2.94 -2.13
C THR A 89 -14.83 -3.61 -2.60
N LEU A 90 -14.08 -4.28 -1.73
CA LEU A 90 -12.83 -4.95 -2.14
C LEU A 90 -13.05 -6.01 -3.24
N PRO A 91 -14.07 -6.90 -3.14
CA PRO A 91 -14.36 -7.85 -4.22
C PRO A 91 -14.74 -7.18 -5.56
N GLU A 92 -15.42 -6.04 -5.52
CA GLU A 92 -15.79 -5.27 -6.72
C GLU A 92 -14.56 -4.65 -7.41
N LEU A 93 -13.48 -4.42 -6.66
CA LEU A 93 -12.18 -3.99 -7.16
C LEU A 93 -11.27 -5.16 -7.62
N GLY A 94 -11.73 -6.40 -7.47
CA GLY A 94 -10.97 -7.60 -7.86
C GLY A 94 -10.11 -8.21 -6.76
N PHE A 95 -10.16 -7.68 -5.53
CA PHE A 95 -9.48 -8.28 -4.39
C PHE A 95 -10.23 -9.51 -3.87
N THR A 96 -9.46 -10.53 -3.49
CA THR A 96 -9.94 -11.69 -2.75
C THR A 96 -9.67 -11.48 -1.25
N ILE A 97 -10.71 -11.55 -0.41
CA ILE A 97 -10.55 -11.51 1.06
C ILE A 97 -10.11 -12.89 1.53
N THR A 98 -8.90 -12.99 2.06
CA THR A 98 -8.25 -14.24 2.49
C THR A 98 -8.41 -14.50 3.99
N ALA A 99 -8.66 -13.46 4.79
CA ALA A 99 -9.04 -13.60 6.19
C ALA A 99 -10.02 -12.49 6.61
N ASP A 100 -10.99 -12.83 7.46
CA ASP A 100 -11.99 -11.91 8.00
C ASP A 100 -12.33 -12.30 9.44
N ALA A 101 -11.90 -11.50 10.41
CA ALA A 101 -12.23 -11.68 11.80
C ALA A 101 -12.07 -10.38 12.59
N ASN A 102 -12.90 -10.17 13.62
CA ASN A 102 -12.74 -9.06 14.57
C ASN A 102 -12.63 -7.67 13.91
N ASN A 103 -13.43 -7.41 12.87
CA ASN A 103 -13.35 -6.17 12.07
C ASN A 103 -11.97 -5.90 11.45
N SER A 104 -11.22 -6.97 11.18
CA SER A 104 -9.96 -6.93 10.47
C SER A 104 -10.05 -7.84 9.25
N LEU A 105 -9.45 -7.41 8.15
CA LEU A 105 -9.48 -8.10 6.86
C LEU A 105 -8.03 -8.29 6.38
N LEU A 106 -7.74 -9.45 5.80
CA LEU A 106 -6.62 -9.62 4.89
C LEU A 106 -7.19 -9.88 3.50
N PHE A 107 -6.58 -9.27 2.49
CA PHE A 107 -7.05 -9.38 1.12
C PHE A 107 -5.90 -9.23 0.14
N GLU A 108 -6.04 -9.78 -1.05
CA GLU A 108 -5.00 -9.75 -2.07
C GLU A 108 -5.59 -9.74 -3.48
N ASP A 109 -4.85 -9.17 -4.42
CA ASP A 109 -5.07 -9.33 -5.86
C ASP A 109 -3.77 -9.79 -6.53
N ALA A 110 -3.67 -9.65 -7.85
CA ALA A 110 -2.48 -10.06 -8.59
C ALA A 110 -1.22 -9.22 -8.28
N GLN A 111 -1.37 -8.01 -7.71
CA GLN A 111 -0.28 -7.04 -7.53
C GLN A 111 -0.14 -6.55 -6.09
N TRP A 112 -1.19 -6.62 -5.28
CA TRP A 112 -1.28 -6.04 -3.96
C TRP A 112 -1.67 -7.07 -2.90
N THR A 113 -0.96 -7.03 -1.77
CA THR A 113 -1.39 -7.65 -0.52
C THR A 113 -1.82 -6.54 0.43
N GLY A 114 -3.04 -6.63 0.95
CA GLY A 114 -3.62 -5.62 1.79
C GLY A 114 -4.15 -6.14 3.12
N GLY A 115 -4.31 -5.19 4.04
CA GLY A 115 -4.86 -5.40 5.35
C GLY A 115 -5.74 -4.25 5.77
N PHE A 116 -6.86 -4.55 6.41
CA PHE A 116 -7.65 -3.59 7.17
C PHE A 116 -7.62 -4.02 8.63
N THR A 117 -7.31 -3.10 9.55
CA THR A 117 -7.33 -3.39 10.99
C THR A 117 -8.03 -2.27 11.74
N ALA A 118 -8.89 -2.62 12.69
CA ALA A 118 -9.56 -1.69 13.57
C ALA A 118 -9.14 -1.89 15.03
N SER A 119 -8.83 -0.80 15.74
CA SER A 119 -8.53 -0.84 17.17
C SER A 119 -8.91 0.48 17.86
N GLY A 120 -9.78 0.39 18.86
CA GLY A 120 -10.25 1.56 19.62
C GLY A 120 -10.92 2.59 18.72
N ALA A 121 -10.41 3.83 18.76
CA ALA A 121 -10.94 4.96 18.00
C ALA A 121 -10.39 5.06 16.57
N TYR A 122 -9.43 4.20 16.19
CA TYR A 122 -8.77 4.28 14.90
C TYR A 122 -8.90 2.97 14.13
N SER A 123 -8.79 3.08 12.81
CA SER A 123 -8.59 1.94 11.92
C SER A 123 -7.65 2.32 10.81
N ALA A 124 -7.00 1.33 10.20
CA ALA A 124 -6.09 1.56 9.08
C ALA A 124 -6.38 0.58 7.94
N LEU A 125 -6.35 1.10 6.72
CA LEU A 125 -6.21 0.33 5.48
C LEU A 125 -4.75 0.39 5.06
N THR A 126 -4.18 -0.74 4.64
CA THR A 126 -2.83 -0.81 4.10
C THR A 126 -2.81 -1.67 2.85
N LEU A 127 -2.09 -1.26 1.81
CA LEU A 127 -1.77 -2.07 0.65
C LEU A 127 -0.25 -2.06 0.45
N ARG A 128 0.33 -3.24 0.22
CA ARG A 128 1.77 -3.41 -0.03
C ARG A 128 1.99 -4.23 -1.28
N THR A 129 3.06 -3.91 -1.97
CA THR A 129 3.55 -4.69 -3.10
C THR A 129 5.08 -4.75 -3.06
N ASP A 130 5.64 -5.83 -3.57
CA ASP A 130 7.06 -6.05 -3.79
C ASP A 130 7.39 -6.07 -5.29
N TRP A 131 6.49 -5.55 -6.13
CA TRP A 131 6.63 -5.54 -7.59
C TRP A 131 7.76 -4.61 -8.06
N GLU A 132 8.75 -5.17 -8.78
CA GLU A 132 9.83 -4.45 -9.47
C GLU A 132 9.47 -4.15 -10.93
#